data_AF-A0A969NF91-F1
#
_entry.id   AF-A0A969NF91-F1
#
_cell.length_a   1.000
_cell.length_b   1.000
_cell.length_c   1.000
_cell.angle_alpha   90.00
_cell.angle_beta   90.00
_cell.angle_gamma   90.00
#
_symmetry.space_group_name_H-M   'P 1'
#
loop_
_entity.id
_entity.type
_entity.pdbx_description
1 polymer ?
#
loop_
_entity_poly.entity_id
_entity_poly.type
_entity_poly.pdbx_seq_one_letter_code
_entity_poly.pdbx_strand_id
1 'polypeptide(L)'
;MNFLSKISAFLLLIFIAYPLNAQRSIYEPLDLNKVKFSFDDFGSMWTFDAVPLEKYKKKYDFNPSKEWLDDVQKSALQFGGGCSGAFVSEDGLIMTNHHCVRGQLGEIQKEGENIFRDGYYAKTLEDERVFPDLYVDQLIEIKDVTDEIFKALEKVKLTKKK
;
A
#
# COMPACT_ATOMS: atom_id res chain seq x y z
N MET A 1 36.80 2.55 -49.17
CA MET A 1 35.64 2.33 -48.28
C MET A 1 34.39 2.78 -49.02
N ASN A 2 33.56 1.84 -49.44
CA ASN A 2 32.44 2.09 -50.39
C ASN A 2 31.27 2.80 -49.69
N PHE A 3 30.43 3.50 -50.44
CA PHE A 3 29.33 4.33 -49.91
C PHE A 3 28.47 3.63 -48.85
N LEU A 4 28.15 2.35 -49.08
CA LEU A 4 27.41 1.48 -48.15
C LEU A 4 28.11 1.26 -46.80
N SER A 5 29.45 1.17 -46.79
CA SER A 5 30.24 1.02 -45.56
C SER A 5 30.30 2.31 -44.75
N LYS A 6 30.21 3.49 -45.39
CA LYS A 6 30.14 4.78 -44.70
C LYS A 6 28.76 4.98 -44.05
N ILE A 7 27.68 4.57 -44.72
CA ILE A 7 26.32 4.61 -44.16
C ILE A 7 26.20 3.66 -42.95
N SER A 8 26.72 2.44 -43.07
CA SER A 8 26.69 1.46 -41.97
C SER A 8 27.48 1.95 -40.76
N ALA A 9 28.67 2.54 -40.97
CA ALA A 9 29.46 3.11 -39.88
C ALA A 9 28.77 4.32 -39.22
N PHE A 10 28.08 5.15 -40.00
CA PHE A 10 27.32 6.31 -39.49
C PHE A 10 26.10 5.87 -38.67
N LEU A 11 25.34 4.88 -39.14
CA LEU A 11 24.21 4.31 -38.41
C LEU A 11 24.66 3.61 -37.11
N LEU A 12 25.79 2.91 -37.14
CA LEU A 12 26.38 2.29 -35.95
C LEU A 12 26.83 3.35 -34.92
N LEU A 13 27.43 4.45 -35.37
CA LEU A 13 27.78 5.60 -34.52
C LEU A 13 26.56 6.24 -33.86
N ILE A 14 25.44 6.38 -34.59
CA ILE A 14 24.17 6.84 -34.02
C ILE A 14 23.68 5.85 -32.96
N PHE A 15 23.69 4.55 -33.25
CA PHE A 15 23.22 3.53 -32.30
C PHE A 15 24.06 3.46 -31.02
N ILE A 16 25.37 3.72 -31.11
CA ILE A 16 26.29 3.76 -29.95
C ILE A 16 26.16 5.08 -29.15
N ALA A 17 25.83 6.20 -29.79
CA ALA A 17 25.69 7.50 -29.12
C ALA A 17 24.33 7.69 -28.40
N TYR A 18 23.27 7.00 -28.84
CA TYR A 18 21.93 7.14 -28.26
C TYR A 18 21.73 6.58 -26.83
N PRO A 19 22.34 5.45 -26.39
CA PRO A 19 22.08 4.94 -25.03
C PRO A 19 22.65 5.81 -23.91
N LEU A 20 23.61 6.71 -24.19
CA LEU A 20 24.20 7.59 -23.17
C LEU A 20 23.25 8.66 -22.62
N ASN A 21 22.23 9.05 -23.39
CA ASN A 21 21.23 10.03 -22.94
C ASN A 21 19.95 9.40 -22.40
N ALA A 22 19.70 8.12 -22.67
CA ALA A 22 18.48 7.44 -22.21
C ALA A 22 18.51 7.07 -20.71
N GLN A 23 19.69 6.94 -20.10
CA GLN A 23 19.84 6.54 -18.69
C GLN A 23 19.90 7.70 -17.68
N ARG A 24 19.89 8.98 -18.11
CA ARG A 24 20.03 10.12 -17.18
C ARG A 24 18.73 10.56 -16.49
N SER A 25 17.58 9.99 -16.83
CA SER A 25 16.27 10.57 -16.44
C SER A 25 15.76 10.21 -15.03
N ILE A 26 16.45 9.40 -14.23
CA ILE A 26 15.95 8.94 -12.90
C ILE A 26 16.80 9.38 -11.71
N TYR A 27 17.87 10.13 -11.93
CA TYR A 27 18.79 10.60 -10.86
C TYR A 27 19.12 12.10 -10.95
N GLU A 28 18.31 12.92 -11.64
CA GLU A 28 18.44 14.36 -11.44
C GLU A 28 17.90 14.71 -10.05
N PRO A 29 18.72 15.30 -9.15
CA PRO A 29 18.24 15.74 -7.86
C PRO A 29 17.12 16.77 -8.08
N LEU A 30 15.95 16.50 -7.50
CA LEU A 30 14.84 17.44 -7.49
C LEU A 30 15.32 18.79 -6.96
N ASP A 31 15.17 19.83 -7.77
CA ASP A 31 15.42 21.21 -7.36
C ASP A 31 14.31 21.62 -6.37
N LEU A 32 14.57 21.39 -5.08
CA LEU A 32 13.61 21.64 -4.00
C LEU A 32 13.13 23.10 -3.94
N ASN A 33 13.88 24.04 -4.52
CA ASN A 33 13.49 25.46 -4.59
C ASN A 33 12.41 25.72 -5.64
N LYS A 34 12.20 24.81 -6.60
CA LYS A 34 11.12 24.86 -7.60
C LYS A 34 9.89 24.06 -7.18
N VAL A 35 10.03 23.16 -6.23
CA VAL A 35 8.91 22.39 -5.68
C VAL A 35 8.09 23.32 -4.80
N LYS A 36 6.95 23.80 -5.32
CA LYS A 36 5.95 24.47 -4.49
C LYS A 36 5.22 23.40 -3.70
N PHE A 37 5.51 23.33 -2.41
CA PHE A 37 4.81 22.47 -1.47
C PHE A 37 3.59 23.21 -0.89
N SER A 38 2.43 22.57 -0.89
CA SER A 38 1.22 22.96 -0.16
C SER A 38 0.93 21.93 0.93
N PHE A 39 0.34 22.33 2.06
CA PHE A 39 -0.20 21.35 3.03
C PHE A 39 -1.21 20.38 2.39
N ASP A 40 -1.82 20.72 1.25
CA ASP A 40 -2.61 19.80 0.43
C ASP A 40 -1.81 18.66 -0.21
N ASP A 41 -0.49 18.77 -0.28
CA ASP A 41 0.43 17.78 -0.88
C ASP A 41 0.90 16.73 0.12
N PHE A 42 0.73 16.94 1.44
CA PHE A 42 0.95 15.89 2.45
C PHE A 42 -0.11 14.77 2.39
N GLY A 43 -1.11 14.92 1.50
CA GLY A 43 -2.29 14.07 1.51
C GLY A 43 -3.18 14.36 2.70
N SER A 44 -4.31 13.67 2.75
CA SER A 44 -5.21 13.74 3.89
C SER A 44 -5.75 12.33 4.10
N MET A 45 -5.66 11.83 5.33
CA MET A 45 -6.22 10.54 5.71
C MET A 45 -7.66 10.78 6.15
N TRP A 46 -8.59 10.18 5.41
CA TRP A 46 -10.03 10.27 5.68
C TRP A 46 -10.53 8.92 6.15
N THR A 47 -11.51 8.93 7.05
CA THR A 47 -12.27 7.73 7.38
C THR A 47 -13.24 7.40 6.25
N PHE A 48 -13.66 6.14 6.17
CA PHE A 48 -14.58 5.68 5.11
C PHE A 48 -15.96 6.36 5.16
N ASP A 49 -16.40 6.83 6.33
CA ASP A 49 -17.64 7.58 6.55
C ASP A 49 -17.53 9.08 6.22
N ALA A 50 -16.32 9.61 6.00
CA ALA A 50 -16.05 11.03 5.78
C ALA A 50 -15.18 11.31 4.54
N VAL A 51 -15.34 10.52 3.47
CA VAL A 51 -14.58 10.70 2.23
C VAL A 51 -14.94 12.03 1.55
N PRO A 52 -13.96 12.89 1.17
CA PRO A 52 -14.24 14.22 0.62
C PRO A 52 -14.54 14.16 -0.88
N LEU A 53 -15.70 13.63 -1.25
CA LEU A 53 -16.10 13.38 -2.65
C LEU A 53 -15.96 14.61 -3.56
N GLU A 54 -16.35 15.79 -3.08
CA GLU A 54 -16.20 17.04 -3.84
C GLU A 54 -14.73 17.37 -4.15
N LYS A 55 -13.82 17.11 -3.21
CA LYS A 55 -12.38 17.30 -3.41
C LYS A 55 -11.86 16.28 -4.44
N TYR A 56 -12.32 15.03 -4.37
CA TYR A 56 -11.90 13.98 -5.31
C TYR A 56 -12.36 14.27 -6.73
N LYS A 57 -13.63 14.65 -6.91
CA LYS A 57 -14.19 15.01 -8.22
C LYS A 57 -13.46 16.22 -8.81
N LYS A 58 -13.26 17.28 -8.03
CA LYS A 58 -12.59 18.49 -8.52
C LYS A 58 -11.11 18.27 -8.88
N LYS A 59 -10.39 17.48 -8.10
CA LYS A 59 -8.92 17.30 -8.27
C LYS A 59 -8.56 16.17 -9.23
N TYR A 60 -9.35 15.09 -9.23
CA TYR A 60 -9.01 13.83 -9.92
C TYR A 60 -10.07 13.36 -10.91
N ASP A 61 -11.19 14.10 -11.07
CA ASP A 61 -12.37 13.65 -11.83
C ASP A 61 -12.90 12.27 -11.36
N PHE A 62 -12.70 11.98 -10.07
CA PHE A 62 -13.09 10.72 -9.46
C PHE A 62 -14.29 10.92 -8.55
N ASN A 63 -15.38 10.21 -8.83
CA ASN A 63 -16.63 10.31 -8.09
C ASN A 63 -17.18 8.89 -7.81
N PRO A 64 -16.63 8.19 -6.80
CA PRO A 64 -17.06 6.84 -6.48
C PRO A 64 -18.50 6.83 -5.94
N SER A 65 -19.22 5.75 -6.24
CA SER A 65 -20.54 5.52 -5.63
C SER A 65 -20.39 5.06 -4.18
N LYS A 66 -21.51 5.04 -3.45
CA LYS A 66 -21.53 4.49 -2.10
C LYS A 66 -21.18 3.00 -2.09
N GLU A 67 -21.71 2.24 -3.05
CA GLU A 67 -21.45 0.81 -3.18
C GLU A 67 -19.95 0.54 -3.40
N TRP A 68 -19.29 1.39 -4.18
CA TRP A 68 -17.84 1.30 -4.37
C TRP A 68 -17.07 1.58 -3.08
N LEU A 69 -17.48 2.59 -2.30
CA LEU A 69 -16.86 2.88 -1.00
C LEU A 69 -17.08 1.75 0.00
N ASP A 70 -18.28 1.18 0.05
CA ASP A 70 -18.62 0.04 0.91
C ASP A 70 -17.78 -1.20 0.54
N ASP A 71 -17.54 -1.43 -0.75
CA ASP A 71 -16.71 -2.53 -1.26
C ASP A 71 -15.24 -2.35 -0.86
N VAL A 72 -14.68 -1.15 -1.05
CA VAL A 72 -13.30 -0.86 -0.66
C VAL A 72 -13.12 -0.93 0.86
N GLN A 73 -14.09 -0.44 1.65
CA GLN A 73 -14.06 -0.55 3.11
C GLN A 73 -14.00 -2.01 3.55
N LYS A 74 -14.89 -2.86 3.00
CA LYS A 74 -14.97 -4.28 3.37
C LYS A 74 -13.80 -5.11 2.84
N SER A 75 -13.15 -4.65 1.78
CA SER A 75 -11.97 -5.31 1.23
C SER A 75 -10.69 -4.93 1.99
N ALA A 76 -10.64 -3.77 2.65
CA ALA A 76 -9.48 -3.32 3.42
C ALA A 76 -9.41 -3.97 4.80
N LEU A 77 -8.20 -4.36 5.21
CA LEU A 77 -7.95 -5.11 6.44
C LEU A 77 -6.83 -4.48 7.26
N GLN A 78 -6.99 -4.50 8.59
CA GLN A 78 -5.86 -4.34 9.50
C GLN A 78 -5.23 -5.72 9.70
N PHE A 79 -3.92 -5.81 9.49
CA PHE A 79 -3.20 -7.07 9.45
C PHE A 79 -2.18 -7.11 10.60
N GLY A 80 -2.36 -8.06 11.54
CA GLY A 80 -1.41 -8.31 12.62
C GLY A 80 -1.16 -7.11 13.55
N GLY A 81 -2.13 -6.21 13.71
CA GLY A 81 -2.04 -5.08 14.65
C GLY A 81 -1.20 -3.87 14.20
N GLY A 82 -0.54 -3.94 13.04
CA GLY A 82 0.36 -2.85 12.60
C GLY A 82 0.54 -2.68 11.10
N CYS A 83 0.01 -3.59 10.28
CA CYS A 83 0.06 -3.51 8.84
C CYS A 83 -1.34 -3.37 8.23
N SER A 84 -1.38 -3.12 6.93
CA SER A 84 -2.59 -3.22 6.12
C SER A 84 -2.55 -4.48 5.25
N GLY A 85 -3.72 -5.01 4.96
CA GLY A 85 -3.93 -6.04 3.95
C GLY A 85 -5.22 -5.76 3.16
N ALA A 86 -5.48 -6.56 2.14
CA ALA A 86 -6.75 -6.52 1.45
C ALA A 86 -7.18 -7.91 0.97
N PHE A 87 -8.48 -8.17 1.00
CA PHE A 87 -9.05 -9.29 0.26
C PHE A 87 -8.86 -9.07 -1.25
N VAL A 88 -8.42 -10.11 -1.95
CA VAL A 88 -8.22 -10.10 -3.41
C VAL A 88 -8.91 -11.27 -4.11
N SER A 89 -9.65 -12.09 -3.37
CA SER A 89 -10.54 -13.14 -3.92
C SER A 89 -11.79 -13.31 -3.05
N GLU A 90 -12.83 -13.92 -3.62
CA GLU A 90 -14.07 -14.28 -2.92
C GLU A 90 -13.87 -15.37 -1.85
N ASP A 91 -12.83 -16.18 -1.99
CA ASP A 91 -12.46 -17.26 -1.06
C ASP A 91 -11.56 -16.79 0.09
N GLY A 92 -11.30 -15.49 0.20
CA GLY A 92 -10.55 -14.91 1.33
C GLY A 92 -9.04 -14.85 1.16
N LEU A 93 -8.51 -14.89 -0.07
CA LEU A 93 -7.09 -14.62 -0.32
C LEU A 93 -6.76 -13.19 0.11
N ILE A 94 -5.76 -13.03 0.97
CA ILE A 94 -5.31 -11.72 1.48
C ILE A 94 -3.95 -11.37 0.89
N MET A 95 -3.83 -10.15 0.38
CA MET A 95 -2.57 -9.58 -0.05
C MET A 95 -2.05 -8.57 0.99
N THR A 96 -0.78 -8.70 1.37
CA THR A 96 -0.04 -7.73 2.21
C THR A 96 1.42 -7.65 1.76
N ASN A 97 2.23 -6.83 2.42
CA ASN A 97 3.65 -6.72 2.10
C ASN A 97 4.48 -7.79 2.82
N HIS A 98 5.57 -8.23 2.18
CA HIS A 98 6.51 -9.20 2.76
C HIS A 98 7.04 -8.78 4.14
N HIS A 99 7.32 -7.48 4.34
CA HIS A 99 7.86 -6.99 5.61
C HIS A 99 6.86 -7.10 6.78
N CYS A 100 5.56 -7.18 6.50
CA CYS A 100 4.52 -7.32 7.52
C CYS A 100 4.58 -8.68 8.23
N VAL A 101 5.02 -9.74 7.53
CA VAL A 101 5.13 -11.09 8.07
C VAL A 101 6.56 -11.54 8.33
N ARG A 102 7.55 -10.77 7.85
CA ARG A 102 8.98 -11.16 7.87
C ARG A 102 9.46 -11.58 9.25
N GLY A 103 9.03 -10.90 10.32
CA GLY A 103 9.47 -11.19 11.69
C GLY A 103 9.06 -12.59 12.19
N GLN A 104 8.00 -13.15 11.63
CA GLN A 104 7.36 -14.38 12.09
C GLN A 104 7.49 -15.53 11.06
N LEU A 105 8.03 -15.28 9.85
CA LEU A 105 8.24 -16.32 8.82
C LEU A 105 9.06 -17.52 9.32
N GLY A 106 9.95 -17.33 10.30
CA GLY A 106 10.73 -18.40 10.90
C GLY A 106 9.87 -19.43 11.66
N GLU A 107 8.72 -19.03 12.20
CA GLU A 107 7.83 -19.90 12.98
C GLU A 107 7.07 -20.89 12.11
N ILE A 108 6.81 -20.53 10.85
CA ILE A 108 6.11 -21.38 9.88
C ILE A 108 7.07 -22.18 8.99
N GLN A 109 8.38 -22.00 9.13
CA GLN A 109 9.38 -22.68 8.31
C GLN A 109 9.56 -24.14 8.75
N LYS A 110 9.62 -25.09 7.80
CA LYS A 110 9.89 -26.50 8.09
C LYS A 110 11.41 -26.77 8.10
N GLU A 111 11.80 -27.90 8.67
CA GLU A 111 13.21 -28.31 8.70
C GLU A 111 13.79 -28.42 7.28
N GLY A 112 14.99 -27.88 7.08
CA GLY A 112 15.69 -27.87 5.80
C GLY A 112 15.25 -26.77 4.82
N GLU A 113 14.21 -26.00 5.12
CA GLU A 113 13.75 -24.89 4.27
C GLU A 113 14.44 -23.56 4.60
N ASN A 114 14.47 -22.66 3.61
CA ASN A 114 14.86 -21.26 3.80
C ASN A 114 13.89 -20.34 3.03
N ILE A 115 12.74 -20.01 3.65
CA ILE A 115 11.68 -19.19 3.05
C ILE A 115 12.17 -17.78 2.73
N PHE A 116 13.11 -17.24 3.53
CA PHE A 116 13.67 -15.91 3.30
C PHE A 116 14.52 -15.81 2.02
N ARG A 117 15.15 -16.92 1.61
CA ARG A 117 15.99 -16.98 0.40
C ARG A 117 15.18 -17.45 -0.81
N ASP A 118 14.42 -18.52 -0.64
CA ASP A 118 13.80 -19.25 -1.75
C ASP A 118 12.33 -18.86 -2.00
N GLY A 119 11.72 -18.13 -1.06
CA GLY A 119 10.29 -17.86 -1.04
C GLY A 119 9.47 -19.10 -0.64
N TYR A 120 8.16 -18.94 -0.61
CA TYR A 120 7.22 -20.03 -0.40
C TYR A 120 5.98 -19.85 -1.28
N TYR A 121 5.47 -20.95 -1.81
CA TYR A 121 4.24 -20.98 -2.59
C TYR A 121 3.49 -22.28 -2.27
N ALA A 122 2.28 -22.13 -1.73
CA ALA A 122 1.35 -23.23 -1.53
C ALA A 122 0.66 -23.55 -2.86
N LYS A 123 0.74 -24.81 -3.33
CA LYS A 123 0.10 -25.24 -4.58
C LYS A 123 -1.39 -25.56 -4.38
N THR A 124 -1.73 -25.97 -3.16
CA THR A 124 -3.07 -26.36 -2.73
C THR A 124 -3.41 -25.67 -1.42
N LEU A 125 -4.70 -25.62 -1.06
CA LEU A 125 -5.13 -25.05 0.23
C LEU A 125 -4.55 -25.84 1.41
N GLU A 126 -4.36 -27.14 1.25
CA GLU A 126 -3.75 -28.01 2.26
C GLU A 126 -2.26 -27.71 2.48
N ASP A 127 -1.60 -27.06 1.52
CA ASP A 127 -0.21 -26.61 1.63
C ASP A 127 -0.09 -25.23 2.32
N GLU A 128 -1.19 -24.53 2.58
CA GLU A 128 -1.16 -23.26 3.31
C GLU A 128 -0.75 -23.47 4.76
N ARG A 129 0.14 -22.60 5.27
CA ARG A 129 0.70 -22.75 6.61
C ARG A 129 -0.04 -21.86 7.58
N VAL A 130 -0.43 -22.45 8.70
CA VAL A 130 -1.01 -21.70 9.82
C VAL A 130 0.07 -20.82 10.42
N PHE A 131 -0.21 -19.51 10.46
CA PHE A 131 0.59 -18.54 11.18
C PHE A 131 0.09 -18.46 12.63
N PRO A 132 0.90 -18.86 13.63
CA PRO A 132 0.51 -18.73 15.03
C PRO A 132 0.24 -17.26 15.39
N ASP A 133 -0.82 -17.03 16.15
CA ASP A 133 -1.19 -15.71 16.71
C ASP A 133 -1.41 -14.57 15.70
N LEU A 134 -1.43 -14.86 14.40
CA LEU A 134 -1.81 -13.91 13.37
C LEU A 134 -3.33 -13.75 13.37
N TYR A 135 -3.78 -12.51 13.50
CA TYR A 135 -5.16 -12.12 13.30
C TYR A 135 -5.26 -11.00 12.28
N VAL A 136 -6.46 -10.85 11.72
CA VAL A 136 -6.79 -9.85 10.72
C VAL A 136 -8.16 -9.26 11.06
N ASP A 137 -8.25 -7.95 11.14
CA ASP A 137 -9.49 -7.25 11.49
C ASP A 137 -10.12 -6.62 10.23
N GLN A 138 -11.40 -6.90 10.00
CA GLN A 138 -12.22 -6.30 8.95
C GLN A 138 -13.11 -5.21 9.53
N LEU A 139 -13.13 -4.03 8.88
CA LEU A 139 -13.99 -2.93 9.28
C LEU A 139 -15.40 -3.09 8.70
N ILE A 140 -16.33 -3.55 9.54
CA ILE A 140 -17.74 -3.73 9.14
C ILE A 140 -18.54 -2.44 9.21
N GLU A 141 -18.36 -1.65 10.29
CA GLU A 141 -19.15 -0.45 10.55
C GLU A 141 -18.31 0.61 11.27
N ILE A 142 -18.54 1.87 10.91
CA ILE A 142 -18.10 3.04 11.68
C ILE A 142 -19.36 3.70 12.25
N LYS A 143 -19.37 3.90 13.56
CA LYS A 143 -20.47 4.58 14.27
C LYS A 143 -19.91 5.73 15.10
N ASP A 144 -20.50 6.90 14.94
CA ASP A 144 -20.25 8.02 15.86
C ASP A 144 -20.93 7.74 17.21
N VAL A 145 -20.12 7.63 18.26
CA VAL A 145 -20.55 7.40 19.65
C VAL A 145 -20.12 8.55 20.57
N THR A 146 -19.81 9.72 20.00
CA THR A 146 -19.28 10.90 20.72
C THR A 146 -20.17 11.30 21.90
N ASP A 147 -21.47 11.44 21.68
CA ASP A 147 -22.43 11.81 22.73
C ASP A 147 -22.56 10.74 23.82
N GLU A 148 -22.52 9.47 23.45
CA GLU A 148 -22.58 8.33 24.39
C GLU A 148 -21.38 8.36 25.33
N ILE A 149 -20.18 8.62 24.79
CA ILE A 149 -18.95 8.75 25.56
C ILE A 149 -18.97 9.98 26.47
N PHE A 150 -19.35 11.16 25.97
CA PHE A 150 -19.42 12.37 26.80
C PHE A 150 -20.38 12.20 27.99
N LYS A 151 -21.54 11.60 27.76
CA LYS A 151 -22.51 11.28 28.82
C LYS A 151 -21.97 10.26 29.84
N ALA A 152 -21.15 9.31 29.40
CA ALA A 152 -20.49 8.37 30.30
C ALA A 152 -19.43 9.06 31.18
N LEU A 153 -18.65 9.99 30.60
CA LEU A 153 -17.61 10.74 31.29
C LEU A 153 -18.16 11.62 32.41
N GLU A 154 -19.35 12.22 32.26
CA GLU A 154 -20.00 12.99 33.33
C GLU A 154 -20.24 12.18 34.61
N LYS A 155 -20.39 10.86 34.49
CA LYS A 155 -20.61 9.95 35.62
C LYS A 155 -19.31 9.52 36.31
N VAL A 156 -18.16 9.76 35.68
CA VAL A 156 -16.85 9.43 36.24
C VAL A 156 -16.44 10.55 37.19
N LYS A 157 -16.45 10.29 38.50
CA LYS A 157 -15.77 11.15 39.46
C LYS A 157 -14.27 11.06 39.20
N LEU A 158 -13.70 12.02 38.49
CA LEU A 158 -12.26 12.17 38.36
C LEU A 158 -11.67 12.42 39.76
N THR A 159 -11.22 11.36 40.43
CA THR A 159 -10.38 11.51 41.61
C THR A 159 -9.10 12.19 41.17
N LYS A 160 -8.95 13.49 41.46
CA LYS A 160 -7.66 14.17 41.40
C LYS A 160 -6.67 13.35 42.20
N LYS A 161 -5.73 12.70 41.52
CA LYS A 161 -4.53 12.17 42.17
C LYS A 161 -3.82 13.39 42.78
N LYS A 162 -3.67 13.40 44.11
CA LYS A 162 -2.83 14.35 44.83
C LYS A 162 -1.38 14.21 44.38
#